data_AF-A0A3D9AGC4-F1
#
_entry.id   AF-A0A3D9AGC4-F1
#
_cell.length_a   1.000
_cell.length_b   1.000
_cell.length_c   1.000
_cell.angle_alpha   90.00
_cell.angle_beta   90.00
_cell.angle_gamma   90.00
#
_symmetry.space_group_name_H-M   'P 1'
#
loop_
_entity.id
_entity.type
_entity.pdbx_description
1 polymer ?
#
loop_
_entity_poly.entity_id
_entity_poly.type
_entity_poly.pdbx_seq_one_letter_code
_entity_poly.pdbx_strand_id
1 'polypeptide(L)'
;MMKKLIFVGIFCLVTQTKAQVGIGTTTPTEKLEIVGSAAIGTSVTIDPINYVNNPSGFTIVGTDPQSATVNGKVVALETLYTPVTIQPYNITDVYRDDINNLNLNIPTDKYFITIANFEAIPNVGNNGIYTNTTNKGHFVFNAFQSGTTWHVKIGYPTLNTQSTNDRYSYKFDVILYSKRFFKNLGEVTYNLNGSNSGSAGTAPTGI
;
A
#
# COMPACT_ATOMS: atom_id res chain seq x y z
N MET A 1 44.51 50.20 30.51
CA MET A 1 44.59 49.21 29.40
C MET A 1 43.91 47.87 29.71
N MET A 2 43.86 47.40 30.97
CA MET A 2 43.24 46.09 31.35
C MET A 2 41.72 45.97 31.12
N LYS A 3 40.93 47.06 31.16
CA LYS A 3 39.47 47.01 30.89
C LYS A 3 39.12 46.67 29.44
N LYS A 4 39.99 46.98 28.47
CA LYS A 4 39.78 46.62 27.05
C LYS A 4 40.10 45.14 26.78
N LEU A 5 41.05 44.56 27.52
CA LEU A 5 41.39 43.14 27.40
C LEU A 5 40.28 42.22 27.95
N ILE A 6 39.63 42.64 29.05
CA ILE A 6 38.49 41.91 29.64
C ILE A 6 37.30 41.90 28.69
N PHE A 7 37.05 42.99 27.95
CA PHE A 7 35.97 43.06 26.97
C PHE A 7 36.18 42.14 25.76
N VAL A 8 37.42 41.98 25.30
CA VAL A 8 37.76 41.05 24.20
C VAL A 8 37.70 39.59 24.65
N GLY A 9 38.13 39.30 25.90
CA GLY A 9 38.00 37.96 26.48
C GLY A 9 36.54 37.53 26.68
N ILE A 10 35.66 38.45 27.11
CA ILE A 10 34.22 38.21 27.25
C ILE A 10 33.51 38.10 25.89
N PHE A 11 33.95 38.81 24.85
CA PHE A 11 33.34 38.69 23.52
C PHE A 11 33.66 37.33 22.85
N CYS A 12 34.83 36.74 23.14
CA CYS A 12 35.19 35.41 22.64
C CYS A 12 34.50 34.26 23.39
N LEU A 13 34.09 34.44 24.65
CA LEU A 13 33.50 33.36 25.46
C LEU A 13 32.00 33.12 25.20
N VAL A 14 31.29 34.01 24.49
CA VAL A 14 29.82 33.93 24.34
C VAL A 14 29.39 33.35 22.99
N THR A 15 30.33 33.07 22.09
CA THR A 15 29.99 32.46 20.80
C THR A 15 30.01 30.94 20.89
N GLN A 16 29.00 30.37 21.57
CA GLN A 16 28.59 28.98 21.28
C GLN A 16 28.03 28.95 19.85
N THR A 17 28.90 29.06 18.85
CA THR A 17 28.51 28.82 17.48
C THR A 17 28.19 27.34 17.39
N LYS A 18 26.91 27.02 17.33
CA LYS A 18 26.50 25.66 16.96
C LYS A 18 27.09 25.42 15.57
N ALA A 19 27.89 24.37 15.41
CA ALA A 19 28.51 24.00 14.13
C ALA A 19 27.49 23.37 13.16
N GLN A 20 26.30 23.97 13.09
CA GLN A 20 25.21 23.52 12.25
C GLN A 20 25.32 24.19 10.88
N VAL A 21 25.04 23.43 9.82
CA VAL A 21 25.00 23.94 8.46
C VAL A 21 23.54 24.07 8.05
N GLY A 22 23.06 25.30 7.86
CA GLY A 22 21.74 25.58 7.31
C GLY A 22 21.85 26.01 5.84
N ILE A 23 21.15 25.33 4.94
CA ILE A 23 20.96 25.77 3.54
C ILE A 23 19.49 26.10 3.35
N GLY A 24 19.17 27.37 3.11
CA GLY A 24 17.77 27.83 3.03
C GLY A 24 17.08 28.06 4.38
N THR A 25 17.81 27.90 5.50
CA THR A 25 17.34 28.23 6.86
C THR A 25 18.47 28.89 7.65
N THR A 26 18.12 29.88 8.49
CA THR A 26 19.06 30.55 9.40
C THR A 26 19.02 29.99 10.82
N THR A 27 18.06 29.12 11.10
CA THR A 27 17.85 28.50 12.42
C THR A 27 17.77 26.98 12.27
N PRO A 28 18.87 26.31 11.89
CA PRO A 28 18.88 24.86 11.73
C PRO A 28 18.59 24.17 13.07
N THR A 29 17.70 23.18 13.04
CA THR A 29 17.34 22.30 14.15
C THR A 29 18.24 21.07 14.22
N GLU A 30 18.79 20.67 13.07
CA GLU A 30 19.70 19.53 12.93
C GLU A 30 21.15 19.97 12.66
N LYS A 31 22.11 19.03 12.67
CA LYS A 31 23.52 19.32 12.34
C LYS A 31 23.69 19.83 10.91
N LEU A 32 22.90 19.31 9.98
CA LEU A 32 22.78 19.78 8.60
C LEU A 32 21.28 19.83 8.29
N GLU A 33 20.77 21.02 7.96
CA GLU A 33 19.38 21.22 7.55
C GLU A 33 19.33 21.93 6.19
N ILE A 34 18.66 21.31 5.22
CA ILE A 34 18.48 21.85 3.88
C ILE A 34 16.98 22.05 3.65
N VAL A 35 16.52 23.30 3.69
CA VAL A 35 15.15 23.65 3.30
C VAL A 35 15.15 23.85 1.78
N GLY A 36 15.11 22.72 1.05
CA GLY A 36 15.23 22.71 -0.40
C GLY A 36 15.51 21.32 -0.97
N SER A 37 16.23 21.26 -2.10
CA SER A 37 16.66 20.01 -2.73
C SER A 37 18.16 19.80 -2.52
N ALA A 38 18.58 18.55 -2.26
CA ALA A 38 19.98 18.15 -2.16
C ALA A 38 20.33 17.16 -3.29
N ALA A 39 21.48 17.34 -3.94
CA ALA A 39 22.03 16.38 -4.89
C ALA A 39 23.24 15.67 -4.25
N ILE A 40 23.23 14.34 -4.24
CA ILE A 40 24.24 13.51 -3.57
C ILE A 40 24.86 12.60 -4.62
N GLY A 41 26.18 12.73 -4.83
CA GLY A 41 26.86 12.12 -5.98
C GLY A 41 27.13 10.63 -5.87
N THR A 42 27.09 10.05 -4.67
CA THR A 42 27.43 8.63 -4.43
C THR A 42 26.33 7.90 -3.67
N SER A 43 26.22 8.08 -2.36
CA SER A 43 25.26 7.36 -1.52
C SER A 43 24.94 8.12 -0.24
N VAL A 44 23.74 7.88 0.30
CA VAL A 44 23.32 8.33 1.63
C VAL A 44 23.31 7.12 2.54
N THR A 45 24.04 7.18 3.65
CA THR A 45 23.90 6.23 4.75
C THR A 45 22.88 6.79 5.72
N ILE A 46 21.81 6.04 5.94
CA ILE A 46 20.82 6.33 6.98
C ILE A 46 21.10 5.35 8.10
N ASP A 47 21.46 5.85 9.29
CA ASP A 47 21.64 5.00 10.46
C ASP A 47 20.35 4.18 10.69
N PRO A 48 20.46 2.89 11.07
CA PRO A 48 19.29 2.05 11.28
C PRO A 48 18.30 2.76 12.20
N ILE A 49 17.11 3.05 11.67
CA ILE A 49 16.01 3.52 12.49
C ILE A 49 15.75 2.39 13.47
N ASN A 50 15.94 2.62 14.78
CA ASN A 50 15.48 1.67 15.79
C ASN A 50 14.00 1.44 15.51
N TYR A 51 13.66 0.21 15.11
CA TYR A 51 12.28 -0.14 14.81
C TYR A 51 11.45 0.05 16.09
N VAL A 52 10.72 1.15 16.16
CA VAL A 52 9.71 1.39 17.19
C VAL A 52 8.40 0.88 16.60
N ASN A 53 7.78 -0.12 17.26
CA ASN A 53 6.43 -0.58 16.93
C ASN A 53 5.44 0.58 17.15
N ASN A 54 5.35 1.51 16.19
CA ASN A 54 4.45 2.65 16.25
C ASN A 54 3.34 2.46 15.19
N PRO A 55 2.08 2.27 15.61
CA PRO A 55 0.93 2.15 14.70
C PRO A 55 0.70 3.37 13.81
N SER A 56 1.28 4.53 14.15
CA SER A 56 1.04 5.80 13.47
C SER A 56 1.89 6.03 12.21
N GLY A 57 2.67 5.04 11.77
CA GLY A 57 3.39 5.08 10.49
C GLY A 57 4.80 4.51 10.59
N PHE A 58 5.15 3.64 9.64
CA PHE A 58 6.53 3.22 9.39
C PHE A 58 7.08 4.03 8.21
N THR A 59 8.24 4.67 8.40
CA THR A 59 8.92 5.41 7.32
C THR A 59 9.60 4.42 6.39
N ILE A 60 9.00 4.16 5.23
CA ILE A 60 9.66 3.46 4.12
C ILE A 60 10.51 4.48 3.37
N VAL A 61 11.82 4.24 3.28
CA VAL A 61 12.69 5.00 2.39
C VAL A 61 12.69 4.32 1.03
N GLY A 62 12.10 4.97 0.04
CA GLY A 62 12.16 4.56 -1.37
C GLY A 62 12.83 5.63 -2.21
N THR A 63 13.55 5.22 -3.25
CA THR A 63 13.91 6.12 -4.35
C THR A 63 12.75 6.15 -5.33
N ASP A 64 12.27 7.34 -5.67
CA ASP A 64 11.26 7.49 -6.73
C ASP A 64 11.96 7.62 -8.10
N PRO A 65 11.93 6.59 -8.96
CA PRO A 65 12.60 6.62 -10.25
C PRO A 65 11.95 7.60 -11.25
N GLN A 66 10.75 8.13 -10.96
CA GLN A 66 10.07 9.12 -11.81
C GLN A 66 10.24 10.56 -11.31
N SER A 67 11.01 10.81 -10.25
CA SER A 67 11.24 12.17 -9.73
C SER A 67 12.28 12.90 -10.59
N ALA A 68 11.85 13.97 -11.27
CA ALA A 68 12.55 14.60 -12.38
C ALA A 68 13.81 15.45 -12.04
N THR A 69 14.33 15.45 -10.81
CA THR A 69 15.39 16.40 -10.43
C THR A 69 16.77 15.78 -10.17
N VAL A 70 16.86 14.56 -9.63
CA VAL A 70 18.11 13.79 -9.49
C VAL A 70 17.72 12.32 -9.32
N ASN A 71 18.39 11.37 -9.97
CA ASN A 71 18.16 9.92 -9.90
C ASN A 71 17.98 9.39 -8.46
N GLY A 72 16.74 9.44 -7.94
CA GLY A 72 16.38 9.00 -6.60
C GLY A 72 16.26 10.16 -5.59
N LYS A 73 15.08 10.79 -5.53
CA LYS A 73 14.68 11.58 -4.38
C LYS A 73 14.40 10.62 -3.20
N VAL A 74 15.07 10.83 -2.06
CA VAL A 74 14.68 10.21 -0.79
C VAL A 74 13.38 10.87 -0.36
N VAL A 75 12.27 10.15 -0.46
CA VAL A 75 10.94 10.67 -0.08
C VAL A 75 10.50 9.97 1.20
N ALA A 76 10.17 10.75 2.23
CA ALA A 76 9.38 10.24 3.34
C ALA A 76 7.98 9.93 2.78
N LEU A 77 7.63 8.65 2.79
CA LEU A 77 6.38 8.17 2.22
C LEU A 77 5.24 8.41 3.21
N GLU A 78 4.79 9.66 3.30
CA GLU A 78 3.62 9.99 4.12
C GLU A 78 2.33 9.42 3.52
N THR A 79 1.31 9.33 4.37
CA THR A 79 0.06 8.55 4.28
C THR A 79 -0.72 8.54 2.95
N LEU A 80 -0.41 9.42 1.98
CA LEU A 80 -1.03 9.42 0.65
C LEU A 80 -0.39 8.43 -0.36
N TYR A 81 0.79 7.88 -0.06
CA TYR A 81 1.54 7.05 -1.01
C TYR A 81 2.03 5.74 -0.42
N THR A 82 1.31 5.13 0.52
CA THR A 82 1.70 3.83 1.09
C THR A 82 1.77 2.76 -0.01
N PRO A 83 2.81 1.91 -0.09
CA PRO A 83 2.95 0.90 -1.15
C PRO A 83 1.82 -0.13 -1.11
N VAL A 84 1.33 -0.40 0.10
CA VAL A 84 0.20 -1.27 0.39
C VAL A 84 -0.79 -0.49 1.26
N THR A 85 -2.05 -0.48 0.87
CA THR A 85 -3.17 0.08 1.64
C THR A 85 -4.22 -0.99 1.83
N ILE A 86 -4.84 -1.06 3.00
CA ILE A 86 -5.95 -1.98 3.27
C ILE A 86 -7.24 -1.16 3.38
N GLN A 87 -8.22 -1.49 2.56
CA GLN A 87 -9.56 -0.90 2.60
C GLN A 87 -10.58 -1.96 3.02
N PRO A 88 -11.07 -1.91 4.27
CA PRO A 88 -12.18 -2.75 4.71
C PRO A 88 -13.49 -2.34 4.03
N TYR A 89 -14.29 -3.32 3.64
CA TYR A 89 -15.63 -3.17 3.11
C TYR A 89 -16.63 -3.90 4.00
N ASN A 90 -17.81 -3.31 4.16
CA ASN A 90 -18.99 -3.94 4.75
C ASN A 90 -20.17 -3.72 3.78
N ILE A 91 -20.49 -4.75 3.01
CA ILE A 91 -21.55 -4.74 2.00
C ILE A 91 -22.78 -5.40 2.61
N THR A 92 -23.86 -4.66 2.74
CA THR A 92 -25.10 -5.17 3.34
C THR A 92 -26.16 -5.48 2.28
N ASP A 93 -27.12 -6.33 2.63
CA ASP A 93 -28.29 -6.63 1.80
C ASP A 93 -27.94 -7.21 0.41
N VAL A 94 -26.90 -8.05 0.35
CA VAL A 94 -26.58 -8.83 -0.84
C VAL A 94 -27.77 -9.72 -1.16
N TYR A 95 -28.26 -9.66 -2.41
CA TYR A 95 -29.35 -10.50 -2.87
C TYR A 95 -28.91 -11.97 -2.82
N ARG A 96 -29.60 -12.77 -2.00
CA ARG A 96 -29.19 -14.13 -1.67
C ARG A 96 -27.76 -14.11 -1.14
N ASP A 97 -26.85 -14.82 -1.79
CA ASP A 97 -25.49 -15.08 -1.35
C ASP A 97 -24.44 -14.81 -2.45
N ASP A 98 -24.77 -14.00 -3.45
CA ASP A 98 -23.84 -13.74 -4.56
C ASP A 98 -23.72 -12.25 -4.88
N ILE A 99 -22.49 -11.75 -4.85
CA ILE A 99 -22.07 -10.52 -5.51
C ILE A 99 -21.55 -10.91 -6.90
N ASN A 100 -22.32 -10.62 -7.95
CA ASN A 100 -21.92 -10.93 -9.32
C ASN A 100 -21.00 -9.86 -9.94
N ASN A 101 -21.20 -8.60 -9.54
CA ASN A 101 -20.44 -7.46 -10.05
C ASN A 101 -20.57 -6.27 -9.09
N LEU A 102 -19.56 -6.07 -8.23
CA LEU A 102 -19.42 -4.87 -7.41
C LEU A 102 -18.30 -4.01 -7.95
N ASN A 103 -18.62 -2.80 -8.43
CA ASN A 103 -17.60 -1.81 -8.76
C ASN A 103 -17.04 -1.20 -7.47
N LEU A 104 -15.72 -1.31 -7.27
CA LEU A 104 -15.05 -0.73 -6.10
C LEU A 104 -14.68 0.74 -6.28
N ASN A 105 -14.82 1.29 -7.50
CA ASN A 105 -14.32 2.60 -7.91
C ASN A 105 -12.80 2.78 -7.70
N ILE A 106 -12.06 1.67 -7.67
CA ILE A 106 -10.60 1.69 -7.56
C ILE A 106 -10.01 1.70 -8.98
N PRO A 107 -9.20 2.72 -9.35
CA PRO A 107 -8.66 2.86 -10.70
C PRO A 107 -7.59 1.81 -11.03
N THR A 108 -7.71 1.17 -12.19
CA THR A 108 -6.83 0.06 -12.61
C THR A 108 -5.46 0.52 -13.11
N ASP A 109 -5.31 1.78 -13.53
CA ASP A 109 -4.03 2.37 -13.92
C ASP A 109 -3.14 2.70 -12.71
N LYS A 110 -3.73 2.93 -11.54
CA LYS A 110 -3.01 3.28 -10.31
C LYS A 110 -2.78 2.12 -9.35
N TYR A 111 -3.64 1.10 -9.35
CA TYR A 111 -3.56 0.00 -8.41
C TYR A 111 -3.75 -1.36 -9.08
N PHE A 112 -3.15 -2.40 -8.51
CA PHE A 112 -3.70 -3.76 -8.57
C PHE A 112 -4.17 -4.17 -7.18
N ILE A 113 -5.12 -5.10 -7.08
CA ILE A 113 -5.77 -5.43 -5.82
C ILE A 113 -5.82 -6.93 -5.54
N THR A 114 -5.95 -7.28 -4.26
CA THR A 114 -6.38 -8.62 -3.81
C THR A 114 -7.47 -8.51 -2.75
N ILE A 115 -8.24 -9.58 -2.56
CA ILE A 115 -9.30 -9.67 -1.55
C ILE A 115 -8.83 -10.57 -0.41
N ALA A 116 -9.05 -10.16 0.83
CA ALA A 116 -8.67 -10.88 2.04
C ALA A 116 -9.75 -10.76 3.14
N ASN A 117 -9.58 -11.53 4.23
CA ASN A 117 -10.40 -11.44 5.45
C ASN A 117 -11.92 -11.46 5.21
N PHE A 118 -12.38 -12.36 4.33
CA PHE A 118 -13.79 -12.46 3.98
C PHE A 118 -14.62 -13.12 5.09
N GLU A 119 -15.78 -12.52 5.37
CA GLU A 119 -16.83 -13.04 6.25
C GLU A 119 -18.20 -12.88 5.56
N ALA A 120 -18.97 -13.96 5.51
CA ALA A 120 -20.36 -13.95 5.06
C ALA A 120 -21.32 -14.09 6.25
N ILE A 121 -22.18 -13.09 6.44
CA ILE A 121 -23.10 -13.00 7.58
C ILE A 121 -24.55 -13.08 7.06
N PRO A 122 -25.30 -14.15 7.34
CA PRO A 122 -26.70 -14.23 6.95
C PRO A 122 -27.57 -13.27 7.79
N ASN A 123 -28.59 -12.66 7.19
CA ASN A 123 -29.61 -11.95 7.95
C ASN A 123 -30.42 -12.93 8.84
N VAL A 124 -30.98 -12.40 9.93
CA VAL A 124 -31.77 -13.18 10.90
C VAL A 124 -32.88 -13.97 10.21
N GLY A 125 -32.94 -15.28 10.45
CA GLY A 125 -33.92 -16.19 9.88
C GLY A 125 -33.46 -16.96 8.63
N ASN A 126 -32.30 -16.63 8.07
CA ASN A 126 -31.76 -17.32 6.90
C ASN A 126 -30.92 -18.54 7.32
N ASN A 127 -31.28 -19.74 6.85
CA ASN A 127 -30.66 -21.01 7.27
C ASN A 127 -29.38 -21.40 6.51
N GLY A 128 -28.67 -20.43 5.91
CA GLY A 128 -27.40 -20.68 5.24
C GLY A 128 -27.53 -21.13 3.77
N ILE A 129 -26.38 -21.31 3.10
CA ILE A 129 -26.29 -21.92 1.78
C ILE A 129 -26.73 -23.39 1.90
N TYR A 130 -27.78 -23.77 1.16
CA TYR A 130 -28.36 -25.10 1.31
C TYR A 130 -27.54 -26.13 0.54
N THR A 131 -26.94 -27.06 1.27
CA THR A 131 -26.24 -28.20 0.67
C THR A 131 -26.63 -29.46 1.44
N ASN A 132 -26.95 -30.54 0.73
CA ASN A 132 -27.23 -31.87 1.28
C ASN A 132 -25.94 -32.70 1.50
N THR A 133 -24.76 -32.07 1.43
CA THR A 133 -23.45 -32.73 1.51
C THR A 133 -22.50 -31.96 2.43
N THR A 134 -21.34 -32.55 2.71
CA THR A 134 -20.29 -32.05 3.62
C THR A 134 -19.62 -30.74 3.18
N ASN A 135 -19.93 -30.22 1.97
CA ASN A 135 -19.30 -29.01 1.39
C ASN A 135 -20.06 -27.73 1.74
N LYS A 136 -19.92 -27.29 2.99
CA LYS A 136 -20.34 -25.95 3.42
C LYS A 136 -19.23 -24.92 3.13
N GLY A 137 -19.59 -23.75 2.61
CA GLY A 137 -18.71 -22.58 2.62
C GLY A 137 -17.67 -22.45 1.50
N HIS A 138 -17.89 -23.05 0.32
CA HIS A 138 -17.01 -22.82 -0.84
C HIS A 138 -17.38 -21.53 -1.57
N PHE A 139 -16.69 -20.44 -1.23
CA PHE A 139 -16.79 -19.17 -1.95
C PHE A 139 -15.64 -19.00 -2.93
N VAL A 140 -15.96 -18.47 -4.11
CA VAL A 140 -14.98 -18.02 -5.09
C VAL A 140 -14.93 -16.49 -5.05
N PHE A 141 -13.73 -15.96 -4.87
CA PHE A 141 -13.43 -14.53 -4.92
C PHE A 141 -12.72 -14.25 -6.24
N ASN A 142 -13.25 -13.31 -7.02
CA ASN A 142 -12.62 -12.87 -8.25
C ASN A 142 -12.59 -11.35 -8.29
N ALA A 143 -11.39 -10.78 -8.27
CA ALA A 143 -11.16 -9.38 -8.60
C ALA A 143 -10.81 -9.29 -10.09
N PHE A 144 -11.55 -8.48 -10.85
CA PHE A 144 -11.37 -8.35 -12.29
C PHE A 144 -11.50 -6.89 -12.72
N GLN A 145 -10.82 -6.55 -13.82
CA GLN A 145 -10.95 -5.24 -14.43
C GLN A 145 -12.21 -5.19 -15.30
N SER A 146 -13.00 -4.13 -15.15
CA SER A 146 -14.10 -3.79 -16.07
C SER A 146 -14.00 -2.30 -16.39
N GLY A 147 -13.60 -1.97 -17.62
CA GLY A 147 -13.27 -0.60 -18.00
C GLY A 147 -12.01 -0.09 -17.26
N THR A 148 -12.13 1.05 -16.59
CA THR A 148 -11.03 1.72 -15.86
C THR A 148 -11.03 1.43 -14.37
N THR A 149 -11.96 0.62 -13.87
CA THR A 149 -12.11 0.32 -12.44
C THR A 149 -11.97 -1.17 -12.14
N TRP A 150 -11.58 -1.48 -10.91
CA TRP A 150 -11.62 -2.82 -10.35
C TRP A 150 -13.01 -3.18 -9.86
N HIS A 151 -13.44 -4.38 -10.23
CA HIS A 151 -14.69 -4.97 -9.82
C HIS A 151 -14.44 -6.29 -9.10
N VAL A 152 -15.40 -6.69 -8.28
CA VAL A 152 -15.33 -7.92 -7.49
C VAL A 152 -16.58 -8.76 -7.73
N LYS A 153 -16.36 -10.06 -7.87
CA LYS A 153 -17.36 -11.12 -7.77
C LYS A 153 -17.03 -12.00 -6.55
N ILE A 154 -18.03 -12.24 -5.71
CA ILE A 154 -17.94 -13.15 -4.55
C ILE A 154 -19.21 -13.98 -4.54
N GLY A 155 -19.08 -15.29 -4.51
CA GLY A 155 -20.26 -16.15 -4.49
C GLY A 155 -19.94 -17.63 -4.51
N TYR A 156 -20.99 -18.44 -4.39
CA TYR A 156 -20.87 -19.89 -4.51
C TYR A 156 -21.10 -20.27 -5.99
N PRO A 157 -20.15 -20.94 -6.67
CA PRO A 157 -20.20 -21.12 -8.12
C PRO A 157 -21.35 -22.04 -8.60
N THR A 158 -21.81 -22.97 -7.78
CA THR A 158 -22.77 -24.02 -8.18
C THR A 158 -24.03 -24.11 -7.33
N LEU A 159 -24.14 -23.35 -6.24
CA LEU A 159 -25.28 -23.38 -5.32
C LEU A 159 -25.77 -21.97 -5.08
N ASN A 160 -26.98 -21.85 -4.56
CA ASN A 160 -27.57 -20.59 -4.13
C ASN A 160 -28.32 -20.87 -2.83
N THR A 161 -28.73 -19.81 -2.12
CA THR A 161 -29.67 -19.94 -1.01
C THR A 161 -31.00 -20.62 -1.43
N GLN A 162 -31.77 -21.16 -0.49
CA GLN A 162 -33.08 -21.76 -0.83
C GLN A 162 -34.12 -20.73 -1.25
N SER A 163 -34.14 -19.58 -0.58
CA SER A 163 -35.14 -18.55 -0.79
C SER A 163 -34.54 -17.36 -1.51
N THR A 164 -35.26 -16.82 -2.49
CA THR A 164 -34.91 -15.57 -3.16
C THR A 164 -35.04 -14.35 -2.23
N ASN A 165 -35.66 -14.52 -1.07
CA ASN A 165 -35.77 -13.48 -0.05
C ASN A 165 -34.58 -13.48 0.91
N ASP A 166 -33.69 -14.48 0.84
CA ASP A 166 -32.49 -14.52 1.65
C ASP A 166 -31.58 -13.33 1.31
N ARG A 167 -30.90 -12.82 2.33
CA ARG A 167 -30.01 -11.67 2.25
C ARG A 167 -28.80 -11.87 3.16
N TYR A 168 -27.65 -11.42 2.69
CA TYR A 168 -26.38 -11.54 3.41
C TYR A 168 -25.68 -10.19 3.52
N SER A 169 -24.89 -10.04 4.57
CA SER A 169 -23.91 -8.96 4.72
C SER A 169 -22.51 -9.54 4.62
N TYR A 170 -21.67 -8.96 3.76
CA TYR A 170 -20.30 -9.38 3.54
C TYR A 170 -19.32 -8.38 4.10
N LYS A 171 -18.34 -8.88 4.85
CA LYS A 171 -17.15 -8.11 5.20
C LYS A 171 -15.95 -8.69 4.48
N PHE A 172 -15.09 -7.84 3.94
CA PHE A 172 -13.82 -8.25 3.37
C PHE A 172 -12.89 -7.05 3.28
N ASP A 173 -11.60 -7.31 3.20
CA ASP A 173 -10.59 -6.31 2.98
C ASP A 173 -10.13 -6.34 1.52
N VAL A 174 -9.99 -5.18 0.92
CA VAL A 174 -9.28 -5.00 -0.35
C VAL A 174 -7.87 -4.54 0.00
N ILE A 175 -6.87 -5.30 -0.42
CA ILE A 175 -5.47 -4.91 -0.33
C ILE A 175 -5.10 -4.23 -1.64
N LEU A 176 -4.81 -2.94 -1.59
CA LEU A 176 -4.42 -2.12 -2.74
C LEU A 176 -2.90 -2.04 -2.79
N TYR A 177 -2.34 -2.44 -3.92
CA TYR A 177 -0.91 -2.30 -4.21
C TYR A 177 -0.73 -1.14 -5.18
N SER A 178 -0.01 -0.11 -4.74
CA SER A 178 0.24 1.07 -5.55
C SER A 178 1.13 0.72 -6.73
N LYS A 179 0.65 0.99 -7.95
CA LYS A 179 1.41 0.77 -9.18
C LYS A 179 2.66 1.65 -9.30
N ARG A 180 2.78 2.66 -8.44
CA ARG A 180 3.95 3.54 -8.38
C ARG A 180 5.18 2.88 -7.78
N PHE A 181 5.01 1.90 -6.88
CA PHE A 181 6.11 1.37 -6.05
C PHE A 181 6.42 -0.12 -6.27
N PHE A 182 5.75 -0.78 -7.21
CA PHE A 182 6.01 -2.17 -7.55
C PHE A 182 6.90 -2.29 -8.79
N LYS A 183 7.72 -3.34 -8.83
CA LYS A 183 8.50 -3.72 -10.00
C LYS A 183 7.61 -4.56 -10.91
N ASN A 184 7.22 -4.02 -12.06
CA ASN A 184 6.53 -4.79 -13.11
C ASN A 184 7.56 -5.52 -13.98
N LEU A 185 7.54 -6.85 -13.98
CA LEU A 185 8.46 -7.69 -14.79
C LEU A 185 7.99 -7.89 -16.24
N GLY A 186 6.83 -7.32 -16.60
CA GLY A 186 6.18 -7.54 -17.90
C GLY A 186 5.26 -8.76 -17.91
N GLU A 187 4.47 -8.86 -18.97
CA GLU A 187 3.58 -10.01 -19.20
C GLU A 187 4.38 -11.18 -19.78
N VAL A 188 4.07 -12.40 -19.32
CA VAL A 188 4.63 -13.63 -19.89
C VAL A 188 3.50 -14.46 -20.48
N THR A 189 3.57 -14.72 -21.78
CA THR A 189 2.53 -15.45 -22.53
C THR A 189 2.90 -16.91 -22.72
N TYR A 190 1.96 -17.82 -22.44
CA TYR A 190 2.11 -19.26 -22.65
C TYR A 190 0.85 -19.86 -23.29
N ASN A 191 1.02 -20.78 -24.24
CA ASN A 191 -0.07 -21.49 -24.88
C ASN A 191 -0.23 -22.90 -24.28
N LEU A 192 -1.41 -23.21 -23.74
CA LEU A 192 -1.73 -24.54 -23.18
C LEU A 192 -2.12 -25.59 -24.24
N ASN A 193 -2.15 -25.23 -25.52
CA ASN A 193 -2.51 -26.11 -26.65
C ASN A 193 -3.84 -26.84 -26.45
N GLY A 194 -4.83 -26.17 -25.86
CA GLY A 194 -6.16 -26.73 -25.57
C GLY A 194 -6.26 -27.54 -24.27
N SER A 195 -5.21 -27.60 -23.44
CA SER A 195 -5.26 -28.24 -22.12
C SER A 195 -5.86 -27.33 -21.04
N ASN A 196 -6.55 -27.92 -20.06
CA ASN A 196 -7.05 -27.24 -18.85
C ASN A 196 -6.01 -27.14 -17.72
N SER A 197 -4.81 -27.69 -17.95
CA SER A 197 -3.69 -27.66 -17.01
C SER A 197 -2.35 -27.56 -17.75
N GLY A 198 -1.35 -26.98 -17.10
CA GLY A 198 0.00 -26.85 -17.64
C GLY A 198 0.93 -26.15 -16.67
N SER A 199 2.15 -25.88 -17.14
CA SER A 199 3.17 -25.15 -16.39
C SER A 199 3.67 -23.97 -17.22
N ALA A 200 4.00 -22.87 -16.54
CA ALA A 200 4.75 -21.79 -17.18
C ALA A 200 6.13 -22.33 -17.61
N GLY A 201 6.62 -21.89 -18.77
CA GLY A 201 7.87 -22.38 -19.35
C GLY A 201 9.10 -22.08 -18.47
N THR A 202 9.28 -20.82 -18.08
CA THR A 202 10.36 -20.40 -17.17
C THR A 202 9.83 -19.43 -16.10
N ALA A 203 10.45 -19.45 -14.92
CA ALA A 203 10.19 -18.45 -13.88
C ALA A 203 10.52 -17.03 -14.40
N PRO A 204 9.79 -15.98 -13.97
CA PRO A 204 10.10 -14.61 -14.37
C PRO A 204 11.54 -14.24 -14.00
N THR A 205 12.26 -13.59 -14.91
CA THR A 205 13.62 -13.12 -14.64
C THR A 205 13.58 -11.88 -13.73
N GLY A 206 14.32 -11.90 -12.61
CA GLY A 206 14.42 -10.75 -11.72
C GLY A 206 13.39 -10.70 -10.59
N ILE A 207 12.80 -11.86 -10.23
CA ILE A 207 12.29 -12.16 -8.89
C ILE A 207 13.42 -12.44 -7.91
#